data_AF-A0A3M1AYA2-F1
#
_entry.id   AF-A0A3M1AYA2-F1
#
_cell.length_a   1.000
_cell.length_b   1.000
_cell.length_c   1.000
_cell.angle_alpha   90.00
_cell.angle_beta   90.00
_cell.angle_gamma   90.00
#
_symmetry.space_group_name_H-M   'P 1'
#
loop_
_entity.id
_entity.type
_entity.pdbx_description
1 polymer ?
#
loop_
_entity_poly.entity_id
_entity_poly.type
_entity_poly.pdbx_seq_one_letter_code
_entity_poly.pdbx_strand_id
1 'polypeptide(L)'
;MKNLDFKNKRVLMRVDFNVPIDANHQVTDDTRIRLALPTIKKVLGGGASIVLMAHLGRPQKKRLPDGSIDVDKFSLKPVAGYLSKVLGTEVKFCPETVGEKAEAMANALKPGEIMMVENTRFEPGEEKGDEELARKMARLG
;
A
#
# COMPACT_ATOMS: atom_id res chain seq x y z
N MET A 1 -6.58 -5.64 18.62
CA MET A 1 -7.76 -5.39 17.76
C MET A 1 -8.96 -6.31 18.09
N LYS A 2 -9.31 -6.58 19.36
CA LYS A 2 -10.48 -7.43 19.66
C LYS A 2 -11.83 -6.67 19.75
N ASN A 3 -11.81 -5.33 19.82
CA ASN A 3 -13.01 -4.52 20.06
C ASN A 3 -13.26 -3.44 18.98
N LEU A 4 -12.73 -3.60 17.77
CA LEU A 4 -12.98 -2.65 16.68
C LEU A 4 -14.07 -3.21 15.76
N ASP A 5 -15.13 -2.42 15.57
CA ASP A 5 -16.13 -2.68 14.54
C ASP A 5 -15.61 -2.18 13.19
N PHE A 6 -15.48 -3.10 12.25
CA PHE A 6 -14.99 -2.88 10.89
C PHE A 6 -16.12 -2.77 9.86
N LYS A 7 -17.36 -3.08 10.23
CA LYS A 7 -18.47 -3.19 9.27
C LYS A 7 -18.67 -1.87 8.52
N ASN A 8 -18.64 -1.94 7.19
CA ASN A 8 -18.82 -0.80 6.28
C ASN A 8 -17.83 0.36 6.49
N LYS A 9 -16.71 0.11 7.17
CA LYS A 9 -15.62 1.09 7.29
C LYS A 9 -14.58 0.86 6.22
N ARG A 10 -13.90 1.94 5.84
CA ARG A 10 -12.66 1.88 5.09
C ARG A 10 -11.52 1.96 6.09
N VAL A 11 -10.57 1.04 6.00
CA VAL A 11 -9.42 0.99 6.90
C VAL A 11 -8.17 1.37 6.13
N LEU A 12 -7.57 2.49 6.51
CA LEU A 12 -6.20 2.81 6.12
C LEU A 12 -5.23 1.96 6.93
N MET A 13 -4.48 1.08 6.26
CA MET A 13 -3.61 0.11 6.91
C MET A 13 -2.17 0.27 6.43
N ARG A 14 -1.29 0.64 7.35
CA ARG A 14 0.15 0.65 7.14
C ARG A 14 0.71 -0.77 7.33
N VAL A 15 1.43 -1.27 6.33
CA VAL A 15 2.06 -2.60 6.36
C VAL A 15 3.55 -2.50 6.00
N ASP A 16 4.35 -3.44 6.49
CA ASP A 16 5.75 -3.56 6.09
C ASP A 16 5.86 -4.52 4.89
N PHE A 17 5.74 -3.97 3.68
CA PHE A 17 6.00 -4.72 2.44
C PHE A 17 7.32 -4.32 1.77
N ASN A 18 8.31 -3.92 2.56
CA ASN A 18 9.66 -3.73 2.05
C ASN A 18 10.30 -5.12 1.87
N VAL A 19 9.97 -5.78 0.75
CA VAL A 19 10.40 -7.13 0.36
C VAL A 19 11.40 -7.08 -0.79
N PRO A 20 12.31 -8.06 -0.92
CA PRO A 20 13.20 -8.13 -2.07
C PRO A 20 12.43 -8.49 -3.35
N ILE A 21 12.67 -7.70 -4.40
CA ILE A 21 12.12 -7.90 -5.75
C ILE A 21 13.29 -8.15 -6.71
N ASP A 22 13.18 -9.17 -7.56
CA ASP A 22 14.19 -9.49 -8.57
C ASP A 22 14.05 -8.64 -9.85
N ALA A 23 14.96 -8.87 -10.81
CA ALA A 23 14.96 -8.17 -12.09
C ALA A 23 13.74 -8.48 -12.98
N ASN A 24 12.98 -9.54 -12.67
CA ASN A 24 11.75 -9.91 -13.37
C ASN A 24 10.49 -9.38 -12.65
N HIS A 25 10.67 -8.45 -11.69
CA HIS A 25 9.62 -7.91 -10.84
C HIS A 25 8.89 -8.99 -10.00
N GLN A 26 9.59 -10.04 -9.59
CA GLN A 26 9.04 -11.09 -8.73
C GLN A 26 9.47 -10.89 -7.28
N VAL A 27 8.54 -11.07 -6.34
CA VAL A 27 8.83 -11.11 -4.91
C VAL A 27 9.61 -12.40 -4.62
N THR A 28 10.82 -12.27 -4.08
CA THR A 28 11.72 -13.42 -3.82
C THR A 28 11.67 -13.91 -2.38
N ASP A 29 11.25 -13.07 -1.44
CA ASP A 29 10.94 -13.44 -0.06
C ASP A 29 9.64 -12.73 0.35
N ASP A 30 8.60 -13.51 0.59
CA ASP A 30 7.25 -13.04 0.90
C ASP A 30 6.92 -13.09 2.40
N THR A 31 7.90 -13.37 3.27
CA THR A 31 7.70 -13.53 4.72
C THR A 31 6.90 -12.37 5.31
N ARG A 32 7.26 -11.13 4.95
CA ARG A 32 6.57 -9.93 5.44
C ARG A 32 5.12 -9.81 4.94
N ILE A 33 4.87 -10.24 3.71
CA ILE A 33 3.52 -10.29 3.13
C ILE A 33 2.68 -11.29 3.92
N ARG A 34 3.20 -12.51 4.14
CA ARG A 34 2.52 -13.56 4.89
C ARG A 34 2.17 -13.14 6.32
N LEU A 35 3.06 -12.40 6.99
CA LEU A 35 2.83 -11.89 8.34
C LEU A 35 1.68 -10.87 8.42
N ALA A 36 1.41 -10.13 7.35
CA ALA A 36 0.29 -9.18 7.30
C ALA A 36 -1.06 -9.85 6.96
N LEU A 37 -1.05 -11.02 6.29
CA LEU A 37 -2.27 -11.68 5.81
C LEU A 37 -3.34 -11.92 6.90
N PRO A 38 -3.02 -12.36 8.13
CA PRO A 38 -4.04 -12.57 9.15
C PRO A 38 -4.81 -11.29 9.49
N THR A 39 -4.11 -10.15 9.57
CA THR A 39 -4.74 -8.84 9.84
C THR A 39 -5.59 -8.39 8.66
N ILE A 40 -5.08 -8.51 7.43
CA ILE A 40 -5.82 -8.17 6.22
C ILE A 40 -7.12 -9.00 6.14
N LYS A 41 -7.01 -10.33 6.26
CA LYS A 41 -8.16 -11.24 6.23
C LYS A 41 -9.17 -10.94 7.32
N LYS A 42 -8.71 -10.58 8.53
CA LYS A 42 -9.58 -10.21 9.64
C LYS A 42 -10.38 -8.95 9.36
N VAL A 43 -9.75 -7.92 8.80
CA VAL A 43 -10.42 -6.64 8.50
C VAL A 43 -11.42 -6.82 7.35
N LEU A 44 -11.04 -7.49 6.26
CA LEU A 44 -11.95 -7.81 5.16
C LEU A 44 -13.12 -8.69 5.61
N GLY A 45 -12.85 -9.74 6.39
CA GLY A 45 -13.87 -10.64 6.95
C GLY A 45 -14.80 -9.95 7.97
N GLY A 46 -14.37 -8.81 8.54
CA GLY A 46 -15.19 -7.94 9.37
C GLY A 46 -16.11 -6.99 8.58
N GLY A 47 -16.10 -7.05 7.25
CA GLY A 47 -16.95 -6.23 6.39
C GLY A 47 -16.39 -4.83 6.10
N ALA A 48 -15.10 -4.60 6.32
CA ALA A 48 -14.42 -3.38 5.89
C ALA A 48 -13.88 -3.48 4.47
N SER A 49 -13.57 -2.33 3.88
CA SER A 49 -12.61 -2.21 2.77
C SER A 49 -11.25 -1.77 3.30
N ILE A 50 -10.17 -2.00 2.54
CA ILE A 50 -8.81 -1.67 2.97
C ILE A 50 -8.09 -0.82 1.92
N VAL A 51 -7.42 0.25 2.39
CA VAL A 51 -6.36 0.93 1.65
C VAL A 51 -5.02 0.60 2.29
N LEU A 52 -4.16 -0.12 1.57
CA LEU A 52 -2.82 -0.47 2.04
C LEU A 52 -1.83 0.62 1.68
N MET A 53 -1.01 1.01 2.66
CA MET A 53 0.17 1.84 2.46
C MET A 53 1.41 1.07 2.90
N ALA A 54 2.46 1.11 2.09
CA ALA A 54 3.75 0.55 2.42
C ALA A 54 4.87 1.42 1.84
N HIS A 55 6.11 1.09 2.21
CA HIS A 55 7.27 1.60 1.50
C HIS A 55 8.08 0.43 0.94
N LEU A 56 8.83 0.72 -0.12
CA LEU A 56 9.81 -0.20 -0.69
C LEU A 56 11.15 0.52 -0.85
N GLY A 57 12.19 0.01 -0.22
CA GLY A 57 13.53 0.58 -0.27
C GLY A 57 13.62 2.03 0.20
N ARG A 58 14.51 2.80 -0.43
CA ARG A 58 14.83 4.20 -0.10
C ARG A 58 14.99 5.01 -1.39
N PRO A 59 13.91 5.24 -2.16
CA PRO A 59 13.96 5.88 -3.48
C PRO A 59 14.62 7.26 -3.46
N GLN A 60 14.36 8.06 -2.43
CA GLN A 60 14.95 9.40 -2.29
C GLN A 60 16.48 9.42 -2.21
N LYS A 61 17.10 8.33 -1.72
CA LYS A 61 18.56 8.18 -1.63
C LYS A 61 19.19 7.51 -2.86
N LYS A 62 18.37 7.05 -3.79
CA LYS A 62 18.76 6.26 -4.98
C LYS A 62 18.06 6.83 -6.22
N ARG A 63 18.09 8.15 -6.36
CA ARG A 63 17.57 8.86 -7.53
C ARG A 63 18.42 8.53 -8.76
N LEU A 64 17.79 8.58 -9.92
CA LEU A 64 18.44 8.45 -11.22
C LEU A 64 19.38 9.66 -11.47
N PRO A 65 20.30 9.58 -12.45
CA PRO A 65 21.22 10.69 -12.76
C PRO A 65 20.53 12.02 -13.07
N ASP A 66 19.28 11.98 -13.56
CA ASP A 66 18.45 13.16 -13.84
C ASP A 66 17.72 13.71 -12.59
N GLY A 67 17.93 13.09 -11.42
CA GLY A 67 17.30 13.46 -10.16
C GLY A 67 15.89 12.90 -9.95
N SER A 68 15.36 12.12 -10.89
CA SER A 68 14.06 11.47 -10.76
C SER A 68 14.11 10.20 -9.91
N ILE A 69 12.95 9.70 -9.51
CA ILE A 69 12.83 8.43 -8.78
C ILE A 69 12.82 7.27 -9.78
N ASP A 70 13.59 6.23 -9.48
CA ASP A 70 13.53 4.95 -10.20
C ASP A 70 12.23 4.20 -9.84
N VAL A 71 11.13 4.55 -10.52
CA VAL A 71 9.80 3.99 -10.27
C VAL A 71 9.78 2.49 -10.53
N ASP A 72 10.44 2.02 -11.59
CA ASP A 72 10.47 0.59 -11.95
C ASP A 72 11.07 -0.27 -10.84
N LYS A 73 12.10 0.24 -10.15
CA LYS A 73 12.76 -0.45 -9.05
C LYS A 73 12.03 -0.37 -7.71
N PHE A 74 11.33 0.73 -7.45
CA PHE A 74 10.76 1.02 -6.15
C PHE A 74 9.22 1.01 -6.12
N SER A 75 8.55 0.69 -7.22
CA SER A 75 7.09 0.57 -7.26
C SER A 75 6.58 -0.62 -6.44
N LEU A 76 5.44 -0.43 -5.80
CA LEU A 76 4.69 -1.48 -5.10
C LEU A 76 3.75 -2.27 -6.03
N LYS A 77 3.65 -1.93 -7.32
CA LYS A 77 2.81 -2.66 -8.28
C LYS A 77 3.06 -4.17 -8.30
N PRO A 78 4.32 -4.67 -8.29
CA PRO A 78 4.56 -6.12 -8.26
C PRO A 78 4.14 -6.76 -6.94
N VAL A 79 4.27 -6.03 -5.83
CA VAL A 79 3.82 -6.46 -4.51
C VAL A 79 2.30 -6.58 -4.47
N ALA A 80 1.56 -5.64 -5.06
CA ALA A 80 0.11 -5.72 -5.17
C ALA A 80 -0.36 -6.91 -6.02
N GLY A 81 0.32 -7.17 -7.14
CA GLY A 81 0.07 -8.35 -7.97
C GLY A 81 0.34 -9.66 -7.22
N TYR A 82 1.43 -9.74 -6.46
CA TYR A 82 1.74 -10.90 -5.64
C TYR A 82 0.73 -11.09 -4.50
N LEU A 83 0.40 -10.01 -3.78
CA LEU A 83 -0.59 -10.04 -2.70
C LEU A 83 -1.93 -10.56 -3.21
N SER A 84 -2.36 -10.13 -4.40
CA SER A 84 -3.61 -10.61 -5.01
C SER A 84 -3.63 -12.14 -5.15
N LYS A 85 -2.51 -12.74 -5.60
CA LYS A 85 -2.37 -14.19 -5.76
C LYS A 85 -2.45 -14.93 -4.42
N VAL A 86 -1.74 -14.47 -3.40
CA VAL A 86 -1.70 -15.16 -2.09
C VAL A 86 -2.95 -14.91 -1.23
N LEU A 87 -3.63 -13.78 -1.45
CA LEU A 87 -4.90 -13.47 -0.78
C LEU A 87 -6.09 -14.18 -1.43
N GLY A 88 -6.01 -14.46 -2.74
CA GLY A 88 -7.14 -14.98 -3.52
C GLY A 88 -8.22 -13.91 -3.76
N THR A 89 -7.84 -12.63 -3.71
CA THR A 89 -8.74 -11.47 -3.89
C THR A 89 -7.97 -10.42 -4.67
N GLU A 90 -8.63 -9.76 -5.62
CA GLU A 90 -8.01 -8.69 -6.40
C GLU A 90 -7.59 -7.53 -5.50
N VAL A 91 -6.31 -7.16 -5.55
CA VAL A 91 -5.79 -5.94 -4.93
C VAL A 91 -5.67 -4.87 -5.99
N LYS A 92 -6.57 -3.89 -5.95
CA LYS A 92 -6.55 -2.75 -6.87
C LYS A 92 -5.29 -1.92 -6.61
N PHE A 93 -4.54 -1.55 -7.64
CA PHE A 93 -3.32 -0.76 -7.48
C PHE A 93 -3.52 0.68 -7.93
N CYS A 94 -3.16 1.65 -7.09
CA CYS A 94 -3.12 3.06 -7.45
C CYS A 94 -1.67 3.51 -7.64
N PRO A 95 -1.31 4.12 -8.79
CA PRO A 95 0.04 4.61 -9.04
C PRO A 95 0.38 5.92 -8.30
N GLU A 96 -0.58 6.48 -7.54
CA GLU A 96 -0.38 7.63 -6.68
C GLU A 96 -0.34 7.18 -5.22
N THR A 97 0.54 7.80 -4.43
CA THR A 97 0.58 7.61 -2.96
C THR A 97 -0.60 8.33 -2.30
N VAL A 98 -0.79 9.59 -2.71
CA VAL A 98 -1.86 10.51 -2.30
C VAL A 98 -2.25 11.34 -3.53
N GLY A 99 -3.45 11.92 -3.52
CA GLY A 99 -3.95 12.70 -4.65
C GLY A 99 -5.39 12.35 -5.00
N GLU A 100 -5.96 13.08 -5.97
CA GLU A 100 -7.37 12.92 -6.36
C GLU A 100 -7.68 11.51 -6.83
N LYS A 101 -6.75 10.84 -7.52
CA LYS A 101 -6.96 9.47 -7.99
C LYS A 101 -6.95 8.48 -6.82
N ALA A 102 -6.03 8.63 -5.87
CA ALA A 102 -5.98 7.79 -4.69
C ALA A 102 -7.25 7.95 -3.85
N GLU A 103 -7.69 9.19 -3.63
CA GLU A 103 -8.94 9.49 -2.91
C GLU A 103 -10.17 8.92 -3.63
N ALA A 104 -10.28 9.11 -4.95
CA ALA A 104 -11.38 8.58 -5.75
C ALA A 104 -11.44 7.05 -5.73
N MET A 105 -10.30 6.37 -5.90
CA MET A 105 -10.23 4.91 -5.81
C MET A 105 -10.58 4.40 -4.42
N ALA A 106 -10.09 5.07 -3.37
CA ALA A 106 -10.41 4.73 -1.99
C ALA A 106 -11.91 4.92 -1.70
N ASN A 107 -12.54 5.97 -2.23
CA ASN A 107 -13.98 6.25 -2.06
C ASN A 107 -14.86 5.24 -2.80
N ALA A 108 -14.36 4.67 -3.90
CA ALA A 108 -15.07 3.67 -4.69
C ALA A 108 -14.99 2.24 -4.12
N LEU A 109 -14.18 2.00 -3.08
CA LEU A 109 -14.04 0.66 -2.50
C LEU A 109 -15.33 0.20 -1.82
N LYS A 110 -15.76 -1.01 -2.18
CA LYS A 110 -16.88 -1.70 -1.55
C LYS A 110 -16.38 -2.55 -0.36
N PRO A 111 -17.25 -2.87 0.62
CA PRO A 111 -16.93 -3.84 1.67
C PRO A 111 -16.32 -5.13 1.10
N GLY A 112 -15.21 -5.59 1.69
CA GLY A 112 -14.46 -6.76 1.22
C GLY A 112 -13.44 -6.47 0.12
N GLU A 113 -13.42 -5.26 -0.45
CA GLU A 113 -12.41 -4.87 -1.44
C GLU A 113 -11.16 -4.27 -0.79
N ILE A 114 -10.04 -4.40 -1.49
CA ILE A 114 -8.73 -3.93 -1.05
C ILE A 114 -8.02 -3.22 -2.19
N MET A 115 -7.33 -2.13 -1.87
CA MET A 115 -6.39 -1.48 -2.75
C MET A 115 -5.03 -1.25 -2.09
N MET A 116 -4.02 -0.96 -2.90
CA MET A 116 -2.70 -0.54 -2.47
C MET A 116 -2.33 0.73 -3.23
N VAL A 117 -1.93 1.77 -2.48
CA VAL A 117 -1.33 2.97 -3.08
C VAL A 117 0.14 2.74 -3.39
N GLU A 118 0.71 3.64 -4.19
CA GLU A 118 2.12 3.57 -4.52
C GLU A 118 3.02 3.82 -3.28
N ASN A 119 4.29 3.49 -3.43
CA ASN A 119 5.32 3.58 -2.41
C ASN A 119 5.33 4.93 -1.70
N THR A 120 5.00 4.91 -0.40
CA THR A 120 4.92 6.12 0.41
C THR A 120 6.20 6.96 0.45
N ARG A 121 7.38 6.35 0.23
CA ARG A 121 8.64 7.11 0.14
C ARG A 121 8.85 7.82 -1.19
N PHE A 122 7.94 7.72 -2.15
CA PHE A 122 7.91 8.62 -3.29
C PHE A 122 7.58 10.05 -2.85
N GLU A 123 6.81 10.19 -1.78
CA GLU A 123 6.57 11.46 -1.11
C GLU A 123 7.76 11.81 -0.20
N PRO A 124 8.51 12.90 -0.47
CA PRO A 124 9.68 13.28 0.32
C PRO A 124 9.33 13.67 1.76
N GLY A 125 8.06 13.96 2.05
CA GLY A 125 7.55 14.25 3.40
C GLY A 125 7.45 13.02 4.30
N GLU A 126 7.43 11.81 3.74
CA GLU A 126 7.22 10.56 4.50
C GLU A 126 8.33 10.32 5.53
N GLU A 127 9.60 10.46 5.13
CA GLU A 127 10.74 10.28 6.04
C GLU A 127 10.90 11.43 7.04
N LYS A 128 10.19 12.54 6.85
CA LYS A 128 10.24 13.75 7.69
C LYS A 128 9.09 13.83 8.69
N GLY A 129 8.11 12.94 8.62
CA GLY A 129 6.90 13.02 9.43
C GLY A 129 6.06 14.26 9.08
N ASP A 130 6.02 14.61 7.78
CA ASP A 130 5.31 15.79 7.31
C ASP A 130 3.80 15.72 7.60
N GLU A 131 3.29 16.75 8.29
CA GLU A 131 1.90 16.78 8.76
C GLU A 131 0.91 16.93 7.60
N GLU A 132 1.26 17.69 6.55
CA GLU A 132 0.40 17.87 5.39
C GLU A 132 0.23 16.55 4.63
N LEU A 133 1.31 15.81 4.45
CA LEU A 133 1.28 14.47 3.88
C LEU A 133 0.44 13.51 4.73
N ALA A 134 0.60 13.54 6.05
CA ALA A 134 -0.20 12.72 6.96
C ALA A 134 -1.70 13.05 6.83
N ARG A 135 -2.07 14.34 6.71
CA ARG A 135 -3.44 14.78 6.45
C ARG A 135 -3.98 14.27 5.12
N LYS A 136 -3.16 14.25 4.07
CA LYS A 136 -3.54 13.69 2.75
C LYS A 136 -3.76 12.17 2.84
N MET A 137 -2.86 11.44 3.50
CA MET A 137 -3.01 10.00 3.70
C MET A 137 -4.28 9.66 4.52
N ALA A 138 -4.58 10.44 5.57
CA ALA A 138 -5.76 10.23 6.42
C ALA A 138 -7.10 10.36 5.66
N ARG A 139 -7.13 11.02 4.49
CA ARG A 139 -8.35 11.06 3.66
C ARG A 139 -8.68 9.71 3.02
N LEU A 140 -7.70 8.82 2.94
CA LEU A 140 -7.83 7.51 2.31
C LEU A 140 -8.53 6.48 3.21
N GLY A 141 -8.80 6.75 4.49
CA GLY A 141 -9.50 5.83 5.40
C GLY A 141 -9.31 6.13 6.87
#